data_AF-T1K748-F1
#
_entry.id   AF-T1K748-F1
#
_cell.length_a   1.000
_cell.length_b   1.000
_cell.length_c   1.000
_cell.angle_alpha   90.00
_cell.angle_beta   90.00
_cell.angle_gamma   90.00
#
_symmetry.space_group_name_H-M   'P 1'
#
loop_
_entity.id
_entity.type
_entity.pdbx_description
1 polymer ?
#
loop_
_entity_poly.entity_id
_entity_poly.type
_entity_poly.pdbx_seq_one_letter_code
_entity_poly.pdbx_strand_id
1 'polypeptide(L)'
;MIATLFVVFAFASSALGFCPSTPVIPAADIGAISGRWLATLGDSPQNLTDITMDFTPRVDGNFNLTISGTHPDGSKKSEHWLAERTRYQRQLNIYDFSKKNPYRVNFNVMLTDNYVNYFSGYFCLILPTRSFSAYGGNFSRTDPMNAD
;
A
#
# COMPACT_ATOMS: atom_id res chain seq x y z
N MET A 1 -21.89 -21.93 2.99
CA MET A 1 -22.28 -20.69 2.29
C MET A 1 -22.08 -19.51 3.24
N ILE A 2 -20.86 -18.97 3.25
CA ILE A 2 -20.43 -17.84 4.10
C ILE A 2 -19.52 -16.97 3.23
N ALA A 3 -18.66 -17.59 2.40
CA ALA A 3 -17.79 -16.92 1.42
C ALA A 3 -18.49 -15.94 0.46
N THR A 4 -19.72 -16.23 0.03
CA THR A 4 -20.46 -15.36 -0.89
C THR A 4 -20.93 -14.05 -0.26
N LEU A 5 -21.16 -14.00 1.06
CA LEU A 5 -21.60 -12.75 1.71
C LEU A 5 -20.45 -11.74 1.89
N PHE A 6 -19.22 -12.21 2.17
CA PHE A 6 -18.08 -11.33 2.39
C PHE A 6 -17.61 -10.64 1.11
N VAL A 7 -17.72 -11.34 -0.02
CA VAL A 7 -17.38 -10.78 -1.33
C VAL A 7 -18.31 -9.61 -1.67
N VAL A 8 -19.60 -9.71 -1.39
CA VAL A 8 -20.60 -8.66 -1.69
C VAL A 8 -20.36 -7.37 -0.89
N PHE A 9 -19.95 -7.45 0.38
CA PHE A 9 -19.68 -6.25 1.20
C PHE A 9 -18.41 -5.49 0.79
N ALA A 10 -17.40 -6.19 0.27
CA ALA A 10 -16.17 -5.57 -0.22
C ALA A 10 -16.40 -4.74 -1.50
N PHE A 11 -17.35 -5.14 -2.36
CA PHE A 11 -17.72 -4.39 -3.57
C PHE A 11 -18.75 -3.28 -3.32
N ALA A 12 -19.63 -3.40 -2.32
CA ALA A 12 -20.62 -2.36 -2.03
C ALA A 12 -20.02 -1.11 -1.34
N SER A 13 -18.92 -1.27 -0.60
CA SER A 13 -18.27 -0.17 0.13
C SER A 13 -17.49 0.79 -0.80
N SER A 14 -16.96 0.30 -1.92
CA SER A 14 -16.30 1.14 -2.93
C SER A 14 -17.29 2.07 -3.66
N ALA A 15 -18.55 1.65 -3.84
CA ALA A 15 -19.60 2.47 -4.47
C ALA A 15 -20.10 3.63 -3.60
N LEU A 16 -19.84 3.61 -2.29
CA LEU A 16 -20.28 4.63 -1.32
C LEU A 16 -19.18 5.63 -0.94
N GLY A 17 -18.00 5.58 -1.57
CA GLY A 17 -16.88 6.45 -1.18
C GLY A 17 -16.36 6.11 0.21
N PHE A 18 -16.22 4.82 0.51
CA PHE A 18 -15.52 4.35 1.70
C PHE A 18 -14.42 3.37 1.31
N CYS A 19 -13.32 3.37 2.05
CA CYS A 19 -12.30 2.34 1.87
C CYS A 19 -12.93 0.96 2.06
N PRO A 20 -12.72 0.00 1.14
CA PRO A 20 -13.18 -1.35 1.37
C PRO A 20 -12.52 -1.91 2.63
N SER A 21 -13.26 -2.70 3.41
CA SER A 21 -12.69 -3.42 4.55
C SER A 21 -12.05 -4.72 4.05
N THR A 22 -10.79 -4.96 4.43
CA THR A 22 -10.14 -6.24 4.11
C THR A 22 -10.50 -7.33 5.13
N PRO A 23 -10.71 -8.58 4.67
CA PRO A 23 -10.80 -9.71 5.57
C PRO A 23 -9.51 -9.85 6.41
N VAL A 24 -9.65 -10.45 7.59
CA VAL A 24 -8.54 -10.65 8.53
C VAL A 24 -7.53 -11.63 7.92
N ILE A 25 -6.27 -11.19 7.76
CA ILE A 25 -5.13 -12.06 7.46
C ILE A 25 -4.56 -12.49 8.83
N PRO A 26 -4.71 -13.75 9.27
CA PRO A 26 -4.46 -14.12 10.66
C PRO A 26 -2.99 -14.14 11.10
N ALA A 27 -2.02 -14.05 10.17
CA ALA A 27 -0.63 -14.41 10.45
C ALA A 27 0.45 -13.42 9.94
N ALA A 28 0.07 -12.35 9.23
CA ALA A 28 1.05 -11.45 8.62
C ALA A 28 1.33 -10.25 9.53
N ASP A 29 2.50 -10.22 10.17
CA ASP A 29 3.00 -9.02 10.87
C ASP A 29 3.56 -8.03 9.84
N ILE A 30 2.90 -6.87 9.68
CA ILE A 30 3.39 -5.79 8.82
C ILE A 30 4.79 -5.29 9.19
N GLY A 31 5.33 -5.67 10.35
CA GLY A 31 6.73 -5.48 10.67
C GLY A 31 7.72 -6.12 9.69
N ALA A 32 7.34 -7.23 9.06
CA ALA A 32 8.18 -7.95 8.10
C ALA A 32 8.20 -7.30 6.69
N ILE A 33 7.42 -6.23 6.47
CA ILE A 33 7.37 -5.53 5.17
C ILE A 33 8.68 -4.81 4.80
N SER A 34 9.64 -4.70 5.72
CA SER A 34 10.88 -3.94 5.53
C SER A 34 11.65 -4.30 4.24
N GLY A 35 12.33 -3.32 3.65
CA GLY A 35 13.16 -3.47 2.45
C GLY A 35 12.45 -2.99 1.18
N ARG A 36 13.08 -3.31 0.03
CA ARG A 36 12.61 -2.90 -1.30
C ARG A 36 11.52 -3.81 -1.84
N TRP A 37 10.53 -3.21 -2.50
CA TRP A 37 9.49 -3.89 -3.24
C TRP A 37 9.31 -3.25 -4.61
N LEU A 38 9.26 -4.08 -5.64
CA LEU A 38 8.81 -3.70 -6.97
C LEU A 38 7.29 -3.67 -6.97
N ALA A 39 6.71 -2.57 -7.42
CA ALA A 39 5.28 -2.32 -7.32
C ALA A 39 4.67 -2.23 -8.72
N THR A 40 3.71 -3.11 -8.99
CA THR A 40 2.78 -2.96 -10.10
C THR A 40 1.51 -2.33 -9.53
N LEU A 41 1.40 -1.02 -9.65
CA LEU A 41 0.20 -0.28 -9.27
C LEU A 41 -0.81 -0.36 -10.41
N GLY A 42 -2.10 -0.38 -10.08
CA GLY A 42 -3.19 -0.22 -11.06
C GLY A 42 -3.21 1.19 -11.67
N ASP A 43 -4.38 1.80 -11.83
CA ASP A 43 -4.52 3.21 -12.30
C ASP A 43 -3.83 4.20 -11.33
N SER A 44 -2.51 4.29 -11.40
CA SER A 44 -1.71 5.21 -10.62
C SER A 44 -1.84 6.60 -11.24
N PRO A 45 -2.27 7.61 -10.47
CA PRO A 45 -2.48 8.96 -11.00
C PRO A 45 -1.18 9.64 -11.45
N GLN A 46 -0.01 9.09 -11.08
CA GLN A 46 1.28 9.66 -11.42
C GLN A 46 1.87 9.13 -12.74
N ASN A 47 1.25 8.12 -13.36
CA ASN A 47 1.70 7.49 -14.61
C ASN A 47 3.20 7.17 -14.62
N LEU A 48 3.68 6.51 -13.56
CA LEU A 48 5.07 6.09 -13.40
C LEU A 48 5.25 4.63 -13.83
N THR A 49 6.40 4.31 -14.40
CA THR A 49 6.89 2.93 -14.61
C THR A 49 8.01 2.59 -13.62
N ASP A 50 8.39 1.31 -13.55
CA ASP A 50 9.51 0.82 -12.71
C ASP A 50 9.39 1.23 -11.24
N ILE A 51 8.16 1.18 -10.72
CA ILE A 51 7.84 1.71 -9.40
C ILE A 51 8.47 0.82 -8.33
N THR A 52 9.18 1.44 -7.40
CA THR A 52 9.73 0.80 -6.21
C THR A 52 9.19 1.46 -4.95
N MET A 53 8.96 0.66 -3.92
CA MET A 53 8.66 1.11 -2.56
C MET A 53 9.66 0.52 -1.58
N ASP A 54 10.45 1.38 -0.96
CA ASP A 54 11.47 1.03 0.03
C ASP A 54 10.96 1.35 1.44
N PHE A 55 10.70 0.32 2.24
CA PHE A 55 10.30 0.45 3.64
C PHE A 55 11.52 0.29 4.55
N THR A 56 12.10 1.41 5.00
CA THR A 56 13.27 1.40 5.88
C THR A 56 12.83 1.46 7.35
N PRO A 57 13.13 0.45 8.18
CA PRO A 57 12.77 0.44 9.59
C PRO A 57 13.34 1.64 10.36
N ARG A 58 12.58 2.14 11.33
CA ARG A 58 12.98 3.20 12.25
C ARG A 58 13.05 2.67 13.69
N VAL A 59 13.75 3.39 14.55
CA VAL A 59 13.90 3.05 15.98
C VAL A 59 12.55 3.08 16.72
N ASP A 60 11.62 3.92 16.28
CA ASP A 60 10.25 4.03 16.82
C ASP A 60 9.31 2.89 16.36
N GLY A 61 9.82 1.91 15.60
CA GLY A 61 9.06 0.80 15.05
C GLY A 61 8.30 1.12 13.75
N ASN A 62 8.27 2.38 13.32
CA ASN A 62 7.68 2.80 12.04
C ASN A 62 8.66 2.61 10.88
N PHE A 63 8.31 3.11 9.70
CA PHE A 63 9.15 3.05 8.52
C PHE A 63 9.31 4.43 7.87
N ASN A 64 10.51 4.71 7.36
CA ASN A 64 10.67 5.68 6.29
C ASN A 64 10.31 4.98 4.98
N LEU A 65 9.33 5.51 4.28
CA LEU A 65 8.89 5.01 2.98
C LEU A 65 9.49 5.88 1.88
N THR A 66 10.21 5.28 0.95
CA THR A 66 10.61 5.95 -0.28
C THR A 66 9.89 5.30 -1.46
N ILE A 67 9.17 6.11 -2.24
CA ILE A 67 8.50 5.68 -3.46
C ILE A 67 9.27 6.27 -4.62
N SER A 68 9.79 5.44 -5.52
CA SER A 68 10.52 5.90 -6.70
C SER A 68 9.95 5.28 -7.97
N GLY A 69 10.12 5.96 -9.10
CA GLY A 69 9.71 5.46 -10.41
C GLY A 69 10.21 6.36 -11.54
N THR A 70 9.86 5.99 -12.76
CA THR A 70 10.28 6.69 -13.98
C THR A 70 9.06 7.25 -14.70
N HIS A 71 9.11 8.52 -15.12
CA HIS A 71 8.09 9.13 -15.96
C HIS A 71 8.23 8.63 -17.42
N PRO A 72 7.18 8.78 -18.26
CA PRO A 72 7.24 8.38 -19.67
C PRO A 72 8.32 9.12 -20.48
N ASP A 73 8.77 10.29 -20.02
CA ASP A 73 9.87 11.07 -20.61
C ASP A 73 11.27 10.58 -20.17
N GLY A 74 11.35 9.53 -19.36
CA GLY A 74 12.58 8.97 -18.81
C GLY A 74 13.12 9.66 -17.56
N SER A 75 12.49 10.75 -17.10
CA SER A 75 12.90 11.42 -15.86
C SER A 75 12.54 10.57 -14.65
N LYS A 76 13.41 10.59 -13.63
CA LYS A 76 13.19 9.84 -12.38
C LYS A 76 12.49 10.69 -11.35
N LYS A 77 11.54 10.09 -10.64
CA LYS A 77 10.87 10.69 -9.49
C LYS A 77 11.15 9.86 -8.24
N SER A 78 11.35 10.55 -7.12
CA SER A 78 11.43 9.92 -5.81
C SER A 78 10.71 10.79 -4.78
N GLU A 79 9.89 10.16 -3.95
CA GLU A 79 9.16 10.79 -2.88
C GLU A 79 9.45 10.10 -1.56
N HIS A 80 9.57 10.89 -0.50
CA HIS A 80 9.91 10.42 0.84
C HIS A 80 8.71 10.68 1.76
N TRP A 81 8.25 9.62 2.42
CA TRP A 81 7.06 9.60 3.28
C TRP A 81 7.35 8.89 4.61
N LEU A 82 6.54 9.16 5.63
CA LEU A 82 6.52 8.40 6.87
C LEU A 82 5.39 7.36 6.81
N ALA A 83 5.71 6.09 7.04
CA ALA A 83 4.72 5.02 7.17
C ALA A 83 4.66 4.52 8.62
N GLU A 84 3.59 4.87 9.31
CA GLU A 84 3.34 4.54 10.71
C GLU A 84 2.56 3.24 10.85
N ARG A 85 3.01 2.38 11.76
CA ARG A 85 2.23 1.19 12.12
C ARG A 85 0.94 1.60 12.81
N THR A 86 -0.11 0.84 12.55
CA THR A 86 -1.36 0.96 13.29
C THR A 86 -1.46 -0.18 14.30
N ARG A 87 -2.51 -0.16 15.12
CA ARG A 87 -2.88 -1.31 15.96
C ARG A 87 -3.25 -2.55 15.13
N TYR A 88 -3.50 -2.39 13.83
CA TYR A 88 -3.82 -3.49 12.92
C TYR A 88 -2.55 -3.95 12.21
N GLN A 89 -2.21 -5.23 12.36
CA GLN A 89 -1.01 -5.85 11.78
C GLN A 89 -0.99 -5.92 10.24
N ARG A 90 -1.99 -5.34 9.55
CA ARG A 90 -2.08 -5.30 8.09
C ARG A 90 -2.16 -3.89 7.51
N GLN A 91 -2.02 -2.87 8.35
CA GLN A 91 -2.29 -1.49 7.95
C GLN A 91 -1.18 -0.54 8.39
N LEU A 92 -0.78 0.32 7.47
CA LEU A 92 0.08 1.48 7.72
C LEU A 92 -0.71 2.77 7.46
N ASN A 93 -0.47 3.78 8.29
CA ASN A 93 -0.81 5.17 7.96
C ASN A 93 0.39 5.83 7.32
N ILE A 94 0.24 6.34 6.10
CA ILE A 94 1.27 7.03 5.33
C ILE A 94 0.98 8.52 5.35
N TYR A 95 2.01 9.30 5.68
CA TYR A 95 1.99 10.76 5.77
C TYR A 95 3.17 11.34 5.02
N ASP A 96 2.99 12.58 4.56
CA ASP A 96 4.16 13.39 4.23
C ASP A 96 5.02 13.56 5.50
N PHE A 97 6.35 13.65 5.37
CA PHE A 97 7.23 13.73 6.55
C PHE A 97 6.89 14.90 7.47
N SER A 98 6.35 15.99 6.93
CA SER A 98 5.98 17.16 7.72
C SER A 98 4.66 16.99 8.48
N LYS A 99 3.85 15.97 8.12
CA LYS A 99 2.48 15.75 8.61
C LYS A 99 1.60 17.01 8.56
N LYS A 100 1.94 17.97 7.71
CA LYS A 100 1.20 19.24 7.60
C LYS A 100 -0.04 19.08 6.75
N ASN A 101 -0.07 18.05 5.90
CA ASN A 101 -1.24 17.78 5.09
C ASN A 101 -2.38 17.25 5.98
N PRO A 102 -3.60 17.79 5.86
CA PRO A 102 -4.75 17.36 6.66
C PRO A 102 -5.31 15.99 6.22
N TYR A 103 -4.63 15.32 5.31
CA TYR A 103 -5.00 14.03 4.77
C TYR A 103 -3.93 12.99 5.07
N ARG A 104 -4.37 11.74 5.25
CA ARG A 104 -3.47 10.59 5.39
C ARG A 104 -3.82 9.54 4.36
N VAL A 105 -2.86 8.72 3.98
CA VAL A 105 -3.11 7.56 3.13
C VAL A 105 -3.04 6.31 4.00
N ASN A 106 -4.08 5.48 3.99
CA ASN A 106 -4.03 4.17 4.61
C ASN A 106 -3.56 3.15 3.57
N PHE A 107 -2.46 2.47 3.84
CA PHE A 107 -2.05 1.32 3.07
C PHE A 107 -2.49 0.04 3.78
N ASN A 108 -3.26 -0.79 3.08
CA ASN A 108 -3.85 -2.01 3.62
C ASN A 108 -3.36 -3.21 2.82
N VAL A 109 -2.74 -4.16 3.51
CA VAL A 109 -2.34 -5.45 2.94
C VAL A 109 -3.55 -6.37 2.87
N MET A 110 -3.74 -6.98 1.70
CA MET A 110 -4.85 -7.89 1.36
C MET A 110 -4.40 -9.35 1.35
N LEU A 111 -3.19 -9.61 0.89
CA LEU A 111 -2.60 -10.96 0.80
C LEU A 111 -1.08 -10.81 0.90
N THR A 112 -0.41 -11.79 1.50
CA THR A 112 1.05 -11.89 1.49
C THR A 112 1.50 -13.31 1.79
N ASP A 113 2.70 -13.68 1.37
CA ASP A 113 3.42 -14.89 1.77
C ASP A 113 4.29 -14.67 3.02
N ASN A 114 3.79 -13.91 3.99
CA ASN A 114 4.56 -13.40 5.13
C ASN A 114 5.74 -12.50 4.71
N TYR A 115 5.55 -11.72 3.65
CA TYR A 115 6.49 -10.72 3.14
C TYR A 115 7.83 -11.30 2.66
N VAL A 116 7.86 -12.59 2.34
CA VAL A 116 9.05 -13.28 1.84
C VAL A 116 9.29 -12.90 0.38
N ASN A 117 8.29 -13.07 -0.48
CA ASN A 117 8.42 -12.81 -1.92
C ASN A 117 7.38 -11.83 -2.44
N TYR A 118 6.16 -11.83 -1.91
CA TYR A 118 5.10 -10.98 -2.44
C TYR A 118 4.08 -10.52 -1.40
N PHE A 119 3.42 -9.41 -1.73
CA PHE A 119 2.15 -9.03 -1.13
C PHE A 119 1.28 -8.26 -2.12
N SER A 120 -0.01 -8.20 -1.84
CA SER A 120 -0.94 -7.30 -2.52
C SER A 120 -1.62 -6.41 -1.50
N GLY A 121 -1.98 -5.21 -1.94
CA GLY A 121 -2.61 -4.23 -1.08
C GLY A 121 -3.22 -3.08 -1.86
N TYR A 122 -3.84 -2.17 -1.13
CA TYR A 122 -4.41 -0.96 -1.72
C TYR A 122 -4.19 0.23 -0.80
N PHE A 123 -4.17 1.39 -1.44
CA PHE A 123 -4.09 2.69 -0.81
C PHE A 123 -5.48 3.29 -0.74
N CYS A 124 -5.81 3.86 0.41
CA CYS A 124 -7.02 4.62 0.60
C CYS A 124 -6.68 6.02 1.10
N LEU A 125 -7.09 7.04 0.35
CA LEU A 125 -6.95 8.42 0.78
C LEU A 125 -8.02 8.73 1.81
N ILE A 126 -7.61 9.16 3.00
CA ILE A 126 -8.48 9.57 4.09
C ILE A 126 -8.44 11.10 4.20
N LEU A 127 -9.54 11.75 3.88
CA LEU A 127 -9.79 13.16 4.11
C LEU A 127 -10.67 13.33 5.35
N PRO A 128 -10.72 14.53 5.98
CA PRO A 128 -11.52 14.74 7.18
C PRO A 128 -13.01 14.36 7.06
N THR A 129 -13.60 14.50 5.86
CA THR A 129 -15.04 14.29 5.63
C THR A 129 -15.37 13.11 4.73
N ARG A 130 -14.37 12.43 4.15
CA ARG A 130 -14.56 11.42 3.10
C ARG A 130 -13.32 10.54 2.93
N SER A 131 -13.48 9.35 2.38
CA SER A 131 -12.36 8.46 2.07
C SER A 131 -12.54 7.85 0.69
N PHE A 132 -11.47 7.65 -0.07
CA PHE A 132 -11.60 7.03 -1.38
C PHE A 132 -10.48 6.02 -1.58
N SER A 133 -10.83 4.86 -2.13
CA SER A 133 -9.81 3.94 -2.65
C SER A 133 -9.02 4.70 -3.72
N ALA A 134 -7.73 4.86 -3.51
CA ALA A 134 -6.87 5.59 -4.43
C ALA A 134 -6.43 4.65 -5.56
N TYR A 135 -5.78 3.54 -5.21
CA TYR A 135 -5.33 2.52 -6.16
C TYR A 135 -4.91 1.24 -5.41
N GLY A 136 -5.01 0.10 -6.11
CA GLY A 136 -4.48 -1.19 -5.67
C GLY A 136 -3.13 -1.48 -6.32
N GLY A 137 -2.37 -2.43 -5.76
CA GLY A 137 -1.13 -2.88 -6.37
C GLY A 137 -0.68 -4.26 -5.88
N ASN A 138 0.15 -4.88 -6.70
CA ASN A 138 0.90 -6.08 -6.36
C ASN A 138 2.36 -5.69 -6.16
N PHE A 139 3.00 -6.32 -5.18
CA PHE A 139 4.34 -6.01 -4.73
C PHE A 139 5.16 -7.28 -4.69
N SER A 140 6.36 -7.23 -5.25
CA SER A 140 7.27 -8.37 -5.34
C SER A 140 8.69 -7.99 -4.94
N ARG A 141 9.44 -8.94 -4.38
CA ARG A 141 10.89 -8.81 -4.17
C ARG A 141 11.69 -8.97 -5.44
N THR A 142 11.18 -9.77 -6.37
CA THR A 142 11.78 -10.07 -7.65
C THR A 142 11.00 -9.41 -8.77
N ASP A 143 11.69 -9.04 -9.83
CA ASP A 143 11.04 -8.49 -11.01
C ASP A 143 10.24 -9.59 -11.70
N PRO A 144 8.90 -9.47 -11.81
CA PRO A 144 8.09 -10.48 -12.47
C PRO A 144 8.43 -10.63 -13.96
N MET A 145 9.08 -9.65 -14.60
CA MET A 145 9.59 -9.79 -15.97
C MET A 145 10.89 -10.60 -16.07
N ASN A 146 11.57 -10.86 -14.95
CA ASN A 146 12.79 -11.66 -14.85
C ASN A 146 12.55 -12.95 -14.04
N ALA A 147 11.31 -13.41 -13.93
CA ALA A 147 11.02 -14.73 -13.41
C ALA A 147 11.28 -15.76 -14.51
N ASP A 148 12.46 -16.38 -14.48
CA ASP A 148 12.82 -17.53 -15.32
C ASP A 148 11.89 -18.74 -15.07
#